data_AF-A0A964QB96-F1
#
_entry.id   AF-A0A964QB96-F1
#
_cell.length_a   1.000
_cell.length_b   1.000
_cell.length_c   1.000
_cell.angle_alpha   90.00
_cell.angle_beta   90.00
_cell.angle_gamma   90.00
#
_symmetry.space_group_name_H-M   'P 1'
#
loop_
_entity.id
_entity.type
_entity.pdbx_description
1 polymer ?
#
loop_
_entity_poly.entity_id
_entity_poly.type
_entity_poly.pdbx_seq_one_letter_code
_entity_poly.pdbx_strand_id
1 'polypeptide(L)'
;GAVWPGDIPVRTETYKKVFKDIATALKMQGFRDIVTIGDNGGNERPLAEVANELNSAWGASSAARVHHIAEHYAQHGVIDKMLTGWGITIQPEGIHDSYRVTATLAAIDLENIRLEERIAAGKTSIDGQPVVAIDVVSNGKKMEEIKVLATVAAIRKATAPRATDQR
;
A
#
# COMPACT_ATOMS: atom_id res chain seq x y z
N GLY A 1 -4.46 -17.85 7.42
CA GLY A 1 -5.83 -17.83 6.85
C GLY A 1 -5.92 -18.88 5.78
N ALA A 2 -7.13 -19.29 5.42
CA ALA A 2 -7.32 -20.14 4.23
C ALA A 2 -6.73 -19.42 3.01
N VAL A 3 -5.95 -20.17 2.23
CA VAL A 3 -5.36 -19.72 0.96
C VAL A 3 -6.42 -19.96 -0.10
N TRP A 4 -6.85 -18.93 -0.82
CA TRP A 4 -7.78 -19.08 -1.94
C TRP A 4 -7.04 -19.51 -3.21
N PRO A 5 -7.67 -20.23 -4.14
CA PRO A 5 -7.07 -20.50 -5.44
C PRO A 5 -6.65 -19.19 -6.13
N GLY A 6 -5.35 -19.06 -6.43
CA GLY A 6 -4.76 -17.83 -6.98
C GLY A 6 -3.88 -17.07 -5.98
N ASP A 7 -4.04 -17.31 -4.67
CA ASP A 7 -3.13 -16.75 -3.65
C ASP A 7 -1.76 -17.42 -3.73
N ILE A 8 -0.69 -16.62 -3.76
CA ILE A 8 0.70 -17.10 -3.78
C ILE A 8 1.41 -16.56 -2.53
N PRO A 9 1.16 -17.12 -1.33
CA PRO A 9 1.79 -16.66 -0.12
C PRO A 9 3.27 -17.07 -0.08
N VAL A 10 4.11 -16.17 0.44
CA VAL A 10 5.50 -16.48 0.80
C VAL A 10 5.66 -16.48 2.31
N ARG A 11 6.60 -17.28 2.83
CA ARG A 11 6.96 -17.24 4.25
C ARG A 11 7.49 -15.86 4.60
N THR A 12 7.14 -15.33 5.78
CA THR A 12 7.65 -14.03 6.26
C THR A 12 9.17 -13.97 6.24
N GLU A 13 9.86 -15.06 6.59
CA GLU A 13 11.32 -15.14 6.52
C GLU A 13 11.85 -14.94 5.09
N THR A 14 11.23 -15.61 4.11
CA THR A 14 11.60 -15.48 2.69
C THR A 14 11.34 -14.06 2.20
N TYR A 15 10.18 -13.47 2.54
CA TYR A 15 9.84 -12.09 2.22
C TYR A 15 10.90 -11.11 2.73
N LYS A 16 11.28 -11.21 4.02
CA LYS A 16 12.32 -10.36 4.62
C LYS A 16 13.68 -10.53 3.92
N LYS A 17 14.06 -11.77 3.58
CA LYS A 17 15.33 -12.06 2.89
C LYS A 17 15.39 -11.37 1.51
N VAL A 18 14.32 -11.48 0.71
CA VAL A 18 14.23 -10.82 -0.61
C VAL A 18 14.45 -9.30 -0.48
N PHE A 19 13.75 -8.64 0.44
CA PHE A 19 13.91 -7.19 0.63
C PHE A 19 15.29 -6.79 1.16
N LYS A 20 15.92 -7.62 2.00
CA LYS A 20 17.30 -7.38 2.44
C LYS A 20 18.30 -7.45 1.29
N ASP A 21 18.15 -8.44 0.42
CA ASP A 21 19.04 -8.62 -0.72
C ASP A 21 18.88 -7.47 -1.72
N ILE A 22 17.64 -7.09 -2.04
CA ILE A 22 17.34 -5.93 -2.92
C ILE A 22 17.94 -4.64 -2.34
N ALA A 23 17.68 -4.32 -1.07
CA ALA A 23 18.18 -3.10 -0.46
C ALA A 23 19.71 -3.08 -0.36
N THR A 24 20.33 -4.23 -0.08
CA THR A 24 21.80 -4.34 -0.06
C THR A 24 22.40 -4.15 -1.45
N ALA A 25 21.78 -4.71 -2.49
CA ALA A 25 22.19 -4.50 -3.88
C ALA A 25 22.08 -3.02 -4.30
N LEU A 26 20.97 -2.35 -3.96
CA LEU A 26 20.81 -0.91 -4.21
C LEU A 26 21.89 -0.09 -3.49
N LYS A 27 22.18 -0.40 -2.23
CA LYS A 27 23.28 0.25 -1.51
C LYS A 27 24.62 0.06 -2.22
N MET A 28 24.95 -1.15 -2.69
CA MET A 28 26.19 -1.44 -3.42
C MET A 28 26.31 -0.63 -4.73
N GLN A 29 25.18 -0.30 -5.35
CA GLN A 29 25.11 0.54 -6.55
C GLN A 29 25.19 2.04 -6.25
N GLY A 30 25.28 2.44 -4.97
CA GLY A 30 25.43 3.84 -4.56
C GLY A 30 24.12 4.56 -4.23
N PHE A 31 22.97 3.88 -4.22
CA PHE A 31 21.72 4.48 -3.76
C PHE A 31 21.81 4.84 -2.26
N ARG A 32 21.30 6.02 -1.89
CA ARG A 32 21.38 6.56 -0.53
C ARG A 32 20.08 6.43 0.25
N ASP A 33 18.95 6.64 -0.41
CA ASP A 33 17.62 6.52 0.19
C ASP A 33 16.88 5.39 -0.51
N ILE A 34 16.70 4.28 0.21
CA ILE A 34 16.01 3.09 -0.28
C ILE A 34 14.64 3.06 0.39
N VAL A 35 13.60 3.37 -0.37
CA VAL A 35 12.23 3.46 0.13
C VAL A 35 11.50 2.14 -0.13
N THR A 36 10.84 1.63 0.92
CA THR A 36 9.94 0.47 0.84
C THR A 36 8.53 0.89 1.23
N ILE A 37 7.56 0.44 0.45
CA ILE A 37 6.13 0.71 0.64
C ILE A 37 5.41 -0.63 0.62
N GLY A 38 4.60 -0.92 1.64
CA GLY A 38 3.73 -2.08 1.65
C GLY A 38 2.32 -1.70 1.26
N ASP A 39 1.64 -2.61 0.54
CA ASP A 39 0.22 -2.44 0.16
C ASP A 39 -0.67 -3.58 0.68
N ASN A 40 -0.12 -4.40 1.56
CA ASN A 40 -0.83 -5.48 2.25
C ASN A 40 -0.44 -5.40 3.74
N GLY A 41 -1.43 -5.49 4.64
CA GLY A 41 -1.19 -5.31 6.08
C GLY A 41 -0.19 -6.30 6.68
N GLY A 42 -0.06 -7.50 6.08
CA GLY A 42 0.95 -8.48 6.46
C GLY A 42 2.39 -8.05 6.15
N ASN A 43 2.58 -7.06 5.26
CA ASN A 43 3.88 -6.60 4.80
C ASN A 43 4.49 -5.52 5.71
N GLU A 44 3.66 -4.73 6.40
CA GLU A 44 4.09 -3.54 7.14
C GLU A 44 5.14 -3.85 8.20
N ARG A 45 4.82 -4.76 9.13
CA ARG A 45 5.75 -5.14 10.20
C ARG A 45 7.06 -5.76 9.64
N PRO A 46 7.03 -6.74 8.72
CA PRO A 46 8.24 -7.26 8.11
C PRO A 46 9.11 -6.22 7.40
N LEU A 47 8.52 -5.25 6.69
CA LEU A 47 9.28 -4.18 6.04
C LEU A 47 9.93 -3.24 7.06
N ALA A 48 9.21 -2.87 8.13
CA ALA A 48 9.78 -2.10 9.23
C ALA A 48 10.96 -2.83 9.91
N GLU A 49 10.81 -4.14 10.16
CA GLU A 49 11.89 -4.96 10.71
C GLU A 49 13.11 -4.99 9.78
N VAL A 50 12.92 -5.17 8.46
CA VAL A 50 14.01 -5.13 7.47
C VAL A 50 14.74 -3.79 7.47
N ALA A 51 14.01 -2.68 7.46
CA ALA A 51 14.60 -1.35 7.48
C ALA A 51 15.46 -1.14 8.75
N ASN A 52 14.93 -1.51 9.91
CA ASN A 52 15.65 -1.40 11.19
C ASN A 52 16.90 -2.29 11.26
N GLU A 53 16.79 -3.54 10.83
CA GLU A 53 17.91 -4.49 10.83
C GLU A 53 19.04 -4.00 9.91
N LEU A 54 18.72 -3.55 8.69
CA LEU A 54 19.72 -3.04 7.75
C LEU A 54 20.35 -1.73 8.21
N ASN A 55 19.55 -0.78 8.69
CA ASN A 55 20.09 0.49 9.20
C ASN A 55 21.00 0.27 10.42
N SER A 56 20.66 -0.68 11.29
CA SER A 56 21.52 -1.07 12.42
C SER A 56 22.82 -1.72 11.94
N ALA A 57 22.74 -2.66 11.00
CA ALA A 57 23.90 -3.36 10.46
C ALA A 57 24.84 -2.44 9.66
N TRP A 58 24.29 -1.47 8.94
CA TRP A 58 25.05 -0.51 8.15
C TRP A 58 25.67 0.60 8.99
N GLY A 59 25.10 0.87 10.16
CA GLY A 59 25.59 1.87 11.10
C GLY A 59 25.29 3.31 10.68
N ALA A 60 25.40 4.21 11.67
CA ALA A 60 25.06 5.63 11.50
C ALA A 60 25.95 6.36 10.48
N SER A 61 27.18 5.89 10.25
CA SER A 61 28.11 6.46 9.27
C SER A 61 27.84 6.05 7.82
N SER A 62 26.95 5.07 7.57
CA SER A 62 26.59 4.68 6.21
C SER A 62 25.95 5.86 5.46
N ALA A 63 26.33 6.06 4.20
CA ALA A 63 25.66 7.01 3.32
C ALA A 63 24.25 6.52 2.92
N ALA A 64 24.02 5.21 2.94
CA ALA A 64 22.72 4.60 2.62
C ALA A 64 21.84 4.36 3.86
N ARG A 65 20.53 4.48 3.66
CA ARG A 65 19.45 4.16 4.61
C ARG A 65 18.29 3.47 3.92
N VAL A 66 17.61 2.62 4.66
CA VAL A 66 16.32 2.04 4.27
C VAL A 66 15.21 2.73 5.05
N HIS A 67 14.16 3.14 4.34
CA HIS A 67 12.99 3.80 4.89
C HIS A 67 11.77 2.94 4.60
N HIS A 68 11.02 2.57 5.63
CA HIS A 68 9.69 1.98 5.44
C HIS A 68 8.65 3.08 5.63
N ILE A 69 7.83 3.30 4.59
CA ILE A 69 6.80 4.33 4.55
C ILE A 69 5.46 3.69 4.88
N ALA A 70 5.18 3.54 6.17
CA ALA A 70 3.94 2.94 6.68
C ALA A 70 2.72 3.84 6.45
N GLU A 71 2.94 5.14 6.22
CA GLU A 71 1.90 6.12 5.96
C GLU A 71 1.05 5.79 4.74
N HIS A 72 1.62 5.07 3.75
CA HIS A 72 0.90 4.63 2.56
C HIS A 72 -0.24 3.66 2.91
N TYR A 73 0.08 2.56 3.60
CA TYR A 73 -0.91 1.55 3.99
C TYR A 73 -1.89 2.10 5.04
N ALA A 74 -1.41 2.97 5.94
CA ALA A 74 -2.24 3.62 6.94
C ALA A 74 -3.40 4.44 6.35
N GLN A 75 -3.28 4.91 5.10
CA GLN A 75 -4.37 5.65 4.44
C GLN A 75 -5.61 4.80 4.22
N HIS A 76 -5.52 3.46 4.20
CA HIS A 76 -6.71 2.61 4.17
C HIS A 76 -7.67 2.95 5.32
N GLY A 77 -7.16 2.99 6.56
CA GLY A 77 -7.99 3.34 7.72
C GLY A 77 -8.40 4.80 7.79
N VAL A 78 -7.66 5.72 7.14
CA VAL A 78 -8.07 7.13 7.02
C VAL A 78 -9.25 7.26 6.06
N ILE A 79 -9.13 6.65 4.88
CA ILE A 79 -10.17 6.65 3.86
C ILE A 79 -11.45 6.01 4.39
N ASP A 80 -11.36 4.85 5.03
CA ASP A 80 -12.52 4.13 5.58
C ASP A 80 -13.35 5.01 6.55
N LYS A 81 -12.68 5.87 7.34
CA LYS A 81 -13.34 6.83 8.24
C LYS A 81 -13.99 8.01 7.51
N MET A 82 -13.55 8.34 6.31
CA MET A 82 -14.07 9.45 5.51
C MET A 82 -15.29 9.08 4.67
N LEU A 83 -15.50 7.78 4.41
CA LEU A 83 -16.55 7.27 3.52
C LEU A 83 -17.95 7.75 3.90
N THR A 84 -18.28 7.76 5.20
CA THR A 84 -19.60 8.19 5.67
C THR A 84 -19.89 9.65 5.33
N GLY A 85 -18.88 10.52 5.37
CA GLY A 85 -18.98 11.90 4.92
C GLY A 85 -19.16 12.07 3.41
N TRP A 86 -18.93 11.01 2.63
CA TRP A 86 -19.18 10.96 1.19
C TRP A 86 -20.51 10.27 0.86
N GLY A 87 -21.34 9.97 1.87
CA GLY A 87 -22.60 9.24 1.72
C GLY A 87 -22.43 7.74 1.50
N ILE A 88 -21.25 7.19 1.79
CA ILE A 88 -20.89 5.79 1.57
C ILE A 88 -20.86 5.09 2.93
N THR A 89 -21.75 4.11 3.12
CA THR A 89 -21.85 3.35 4.37
C THR A 89 -21.50 1.90 4.09
N ILE A 90 -20.37 1.44 4.60
CA ILE A 90 -19.87 0.07 4.40
C ILE A 90 -20.66 -0.91 5.28
N GLN A 91 -21.15 -1.98 4.67
CA GLN A 91 -21.66 -3.17 5.36
C GLN A 91 -20.72 -4.36 5.08
N PRO A 92 -19.86 -4.76 6.04
CA PRO A 92 -18.92 -5.85 5.81
C PRO A 92 -19.63 -7.16 5.42
N GLU A 93 -19.18 -7.78 4.33
CA GLU A 93 -19.76 -9.02 3.79
C GLU A 93 -18.99 -10.28 4.23
N GLY A 94 -18.01 -10.13 5.13
CA GLY A 94 -17.19 -11.24 5.64
C GLY A 94 -16.11 -11.74 4.68
N ILE A 95 -15.81 -10.97 3.63
CA ILE A 95 -14.74 -11.24 2.67
C ILE A 95 -13.55 -10.29 2.85
N HIS A 96 -12.43 -10.58 2.21
CA HIS A 96 -11.21 -9.76 2.30
C HIS A 96 -11.26 -8.49 1.43
N ASP A 97 -12.04 -8.51 0.34
CA ASP A 97 -12.21 -7.35 -0.55
C ASP A 97 -13.00 -6.23 0.14
N SER A 98 -12.85 -5.00 -0.35
CA SER A 98 -13.59 -3.85 0.16
C SER A 98 -14.00 -2.86 -0.92
N TYR A 99 -14.98 -2.02 -0.60
CA TYR A 99 -15.39 -0.92 -1.47
C TYR A 99 -14.22 -0.01 -1.84
N ARG A 100 -13.34 0.30 -0.88
CA ARG A 100 -12.14 1.10 -1.11
C ARG A 100 -11.25 0.48 -2.18
N VAL A 101 -10.93 -0.81 -2.06
CA VAL A 101 -10.07 -1.52 -3.03
C VAL A 101 -10.72 -1.55 -4.41
N THR A 102 -12.02 -1.87 -4.47
CA THR A 102 -12.78 -1.84 -5.72
C THR A 102 -12.74 -0.44 -6.35
N ALA A 103 -12.97 0.63 -5.58
CA ALA A 103 -12.96 1.99 -6.08
C ALA A 103 -11.58 2.40 -6.63
N THR A 104 -10.50 2.13 -5.89
CA THR A 104 -9.14 2.47 -6.33
C THR A 104 -8.71 1.71 -7.58
N LEU A 105 -9.11 0.43 -7.73
CA LEU A 105 -8.86 -0.33 -8.95
C LEU A 105 -9.67 0.21 -10.14
N ALA A 106 -10.95 0.54 -9.91
CA ALA A 106 -11.83 1.13 -10.92
C ALA A 106 -11.34 2.50 -11.41
N ALA A 107 -10.63 3.25 -10.56
CA ALA A 107 -10.01 4.52 -10.96
C ALA A 107 -8.90 4.37 -12.00
N ILE A 108 -8.27 3.19 -12.06
CA ILE A 108 -7.27 2.82 -13.08
C ILE A 108 -8.01 2.31 -14.32
N ASP A 109 -8.79 1.24 -14.14
CA ASP A 109 -9.56 0.59 -15.19
C ASP A 109 -10.71 -0.23 -14.59
N LEU A 110 -11.89 -0.21 -15.22
CA LEU A 110 -13.04 -1.00 -14.81
C LEU A 110 -12.83 -2.51 -15.06
N GLU A 111 -11.91 -2.89 -15.94
CA GLU A 111 -11.52 -4.28 -16.15
C GLU A 111 -10.88 -4.88 -14.88
N ASN A 112 -10.16 -4.07 -14.08
CA ASN A 112 -9.51 -4.53 -12.84
C ASN A 112 -10.52 -4.96 -11.76
N ILE A 113 -11.77 -4.50 -11.86
CA ILE A 113 -12.86 -4.94 -10.98
C ILE A 113 -13.76 -5.96 -11.64
N ARG A 114 -13.46 -6.36 -12.89
CA ARG A 114 -14.24 -7.32 -13.69
C ARG A 114 -15.71 -6.88 -13.81
N LEU A 115 -15.92 -5.60 -14.13
CA LEU A 115 -17.24 -4.97 -14.06
C LEU A 115 -18.28 -5.72 -14.92
N GLU A 116 -17.90 -6.09 -16.15
CA GLU A 116 -18.81 -6.80 -17.06
C GLU A 116 -19.18 -8.18 -16.51
N GLU A 117 -18.24 -8.95 -15.97
CA GLU A 117 -18.56 -10.26 -15.39
C GLU A 117 -19.33 -10.14 -14.07
N ARG A 118 -19.07 -9.10 -13.28
CA ARG A 118 -19.90 -8.77 -12.10
C ARG A 118 -21.34 -8.52 -12.51
N ILE A 119 -21.58 -7.76 -13.58
CA ILE A 119 -22.92 -7.52 -14.14
C ILE A 119 -23.53 -8.83 -14.62
N ALA A 120 -22.83 -9.61 -15.43
CA ALA A 120 -23.32 -10.88 -15.97
C ALA A 120 -23.66 -11.90 -14.86
N ALA A 121 -22.91 -11.89 -13.76
CA ALA A 121 -23.13 -12.76 -12.61
C ALA A 121 -24.11 -12.21 -11.57
N GLY A 122 -24.66 -11.00 -11.75
CA GLY A 122 -25.51 -10.34 -10.75
C GLY A 122 -24.77 -9.98 -9.44
N LYS A 123 -23.44 -9.83 -9.48
CA LYS A 123 -22.56 -9.51 -8.35
C LYS A 123 -22.09 -8.06 -8.38
N THR A 124 -23.04 -7.14 -8.44
CA THR A 124 -22.79 -5.70 -8.65
C THR A 124 -22.77 -4.89 -7.35
N SER A 125 -22.39 -5.51 -6.23
CA SER A 125 -22.13 -4.83 -4.97
C SER A 125 -20.84 -5.30 -4.32
N ILE A 126 -20.30 -4.45 -3.44
CA ILE A 126 -19.21 -4.78 -2.52
C ILE A 126 -19.41 -3.94 -1.25
N ASP A 127 -19.26 -4.55 -0.08
CA ASP A 127 -19.54 -3.89 1.20
C ASP A 127 -20.90 -3.19 1.26
N GLY A 128 -21.92 -3.80 0.63
CA GLY A 128 -23.26 -3.22 0.49
C GLY A 128 -23.36 -1.98 -0.41
N GLN A 129 -22.29 -1.58 -1.11
CA GLN A 129 -22.28 -0.46 -2.05
C GLN A 129 -22.48 -0.94 -3.50
N PRO A 130 -23.42 -0.36 -4.26
CA PRO A 130 -23.70 -0.79 -5.63
C PRO A 130 -22.67 -0.23 -6.62
N VAL A 131 -21.74 -1.07 -7.10
CA VAL A 131 -20.59 -0.63 -7.92
C VAL A 131 -20.97 -0.07 -9.30
N VAL A 132 -22.20 -0.33 -9.76
CA VAL A 132 -22.74 0.16 -11.04
C VAL A 132 -23.62 1.41 -10.91
N ALA A 133 -24.05 1.76 -9.70
CA ALA A 133 -25.01 2.84 -9.47
C ALA A 133 -24.41 4.09 -8.82
N ILE A 134 -23.14 4.01 -8.41
CA ILE A 134 -22.37 5.13 -7.85
C ILE A 134 -21.14 5.40 -8.72
N ASP A 135 -20.64 6.62 -8.66
CA ASP A 135 -19.41 7.01 -9.36
C ASP A 135 -18.16 6.45 -8.65
N VAL A 136 -17.98 5.14 -8.80
CA VAL A 136 -16.90 4.37 -8.19
C VAL A 136 -15.52 4.83 -8.69
N VAL A 137 -15.44 5.32 -9.93
CA VAL A 137 -14.21 5.83 -10.55
C VAL A 137 -13.78 7.13 -9.90
N SER A 138 -14.68 8.11 -9.78
CA SER A 138 -14.35 9.39 -9.15
C SER A 138 -14.03 9.23 -7.67
N ASN A 139 -14.75 8.36 -6.96
CA ASN A 139 -14.45 8.02 -5.58
C ASN A 139 -13.05 7.39 -5.44
N GLY A 140 -12.71 6.46 -6.32
CA GLY A 140 -11.38 5.85 -6.36
C GLY A 140 -10.26 6.87 -6.61
N LYS A 141 -10.44 7.79 -7.57
CA LYS A 141 -9.46 8.86 -7.85
C LYS A 141 -9.22 9.74 -6.63
N LYS A 142 -10.29 10.10 -5.90
CA LYS A 142 -10.20 10.87 -4.66
C LYS A 142 -9.45 10.11 -3.57
N MET A 143 -9.67 8.80 -3.45
CA MET A 143 -8.97 7.94 -2.49
C MET A 143 -7.47 7.82 -2.83
N GLU A 144 -7.14 7.63 -4.11
CA GLU A 144 -5.76 7.58 -4.58
C GLU A 144 -5.04 8.91 -4.35
N GLU A 145 -5.71 10.04 -4.57
CA GLU A 145 -5.13 11.36 -4.28
C GLU A 145 -4.74 11.49 -2.79
N ILE A 146 -5.62 11.09 -1.87
CA ILE A 146 -5.32 11.05 -0.42
C ILE A 146 -4.09 10.17 -0.14
N LYS A 147 -4.06 8.97 -0.73
CA LYS A 147 -2.97 8.00 -0.57
C LYS A 147 -1.63 8.53 -1.07
N VAL A 148 -1.63 9.07 -2.29
CA VAL A 148 -0.44 9.63 -2.94
C VAL A 148 0.10 10.83 -2.17
N LEU A 149 -0.76 11.77 -1.79
CA LEU A 149 -0.31 12.97 -1.06
C LEU A 149 0.35 12.61 0.28
N ALA A 150 -0.25 11.72 1.06
CA ALA A 150 0.33 11.25 2.32
C ALA A 150 1.66 10.51 2.11
N THR A 151 1.72 9.64 1.10
CA THR A 151 2.92 8.86 0.77
C THR A 151 4.08 9.77 0.35
N VAL A 152 3.81 10.73 -0.55
CA VAL A 152 4.82 11.69 -1.02
C VAL A 152 5.32 12.57 0.13
N ALA A 153 4.44 13.02 1.01
CA ALA A 153 4.83 13.79 2.19
C ALA A 153 5.75 12.98 3.13
N ALA A 154 5.41 11.71 3.37
CA ALA A 154 6.21 10.81 4.20
C ALA A 154 7.58 10.52 3.59
N ILE A 155 7.65 10.24 2.29
CA ILE A 155 8.92 10.05 1.57
C ILE A 155 9.79 11.31 1.70
N ARG A 156 9.25 12.49 1.39
CA ARG A 156 10.00 13.76 1.48
C ARG A 156 10.54 14.01 2.89
N LYS A 157 9.77 13.68 3.92
CA LYS A 157 10.20 13.78 5.32
C LYS A 157 11.32 12.79 5.64
N ALA A 158 11.18 11.54 5.20
CA ALA A 158 12.17 10.47 5.47
C ALA A 158 13.50 10.71 4.77
N THR A 159 13.47 11.30 3.55
CA THR A 159 14.65 11.52 2.70
C THR A 159 15.14 12.97 2.71
N ALA A 160 14.73 13.78 3.68
CA ALA A 160 15.17 15.17 3.77
C ALA A 160 16.71 15.23 3.97
N PRO A 161 17.42 16.19 3.34
CA PRO A 161 18.87 16.33 3.49
C PRO A 161 19.26 16.47 4.95
N ARG A 162 20.29 15.74 5.38
CA ARG A 162 20.80 15.87 6.76
C ARG A 162 21.71 17.09 6.87
N ALA A 163 21.78 17.66 8.06
CA ALA A 163 22.74 18.74 8.37
C ALA A 163 24.20 18.35 8.07
N THR A 164 24.52 17.05 8.04
CA THR A 164 25.87 16.52 7.72
C THR A 164 26.15 16.38 6.23
N ASP A 165 25.14 16.46 5.36
CA ASP A 165 25.29 16.33 3.90
C ASP A 165 25.57 17.68 3.22
N GLN A 166 25.54 18.78 3.99
CA GLN A 166 26.01 20.10 3.58
C GLN A 166 27.51 20.21 3.89
N ARG A 167 28.36 19.68 3.01
CA ARG A 167 29.80 19.95 3.01
C ARG A 167 30.26 20.30 1.60
#